data_AF-A0A0A9H9X3-F1
#
_entry.id   AF-A0A0A9H9X3-F1
#
_cell.length_a   1.000
_cell.length_b   1.000
_cell.length_c   1.000
_cell.angle_alpha   90.00
_cell.angle_beta   90.00
_cell.angle_gamma   90.00
#
_symmetry.space_group_name_H-M   'P 1'
#
loop_
_entity.id
_entity.type
_entity.pdbx_description
1 polymer ?
#
loop_
_entity_poly.entity_id
_entity_poly.type
_entity_poly.pdbx_seq_one_letter_code
_entity_poly.pdbx_strand_id
1 'polypeptide(L)'
;MFGFEGGQTPLRRRLPRRGFKNPFSLTFQPCGLGKIAKLINAGKIDSSELITMKTLKDTGAIGKQMKDGIRLMGRGAEEIKWPIHLEVSRATARAKAAVEAAGGTVRLVYYNKLGFRALLKPEWFEKKGRLLPKAARPPPKQRDKVDSIGRLPAPTKPLPFTPEELEFVAKRDAARVTV
;
A
#
# COMPACT_ATOMS: atom_id res chain seq x y z
N MET A 1 0.92 -34.29 -26.88
CA MET A 1 -0.42 -34.36 -26.23
C MET A 1 -0.25 -34.19 -24.72
N PHE A 2 -0.27 -32.96 -24.21
CA PHE A 2 -0.08 -32.68 -22.78
C PHE A 2 -1.36 -33.07 -22.01
N GLY A 3 -1.35 -34.20 -21.31
CA GLY A 3 -2.47 -34.67 -20.47
C GLY A 3 -3.04 -36.06 -20.78
N PHE A 4 -2.43 -36.82 -21.67
CA PHE A 4 -2.75 -38.24 -21.90
C PHE A 4 -1.83 -39.14 -21.09
N GLU A 5 -2.38 -39.90 -20.15
CA GLU A 5 -1.65 -40.83 -19.27
C GLU A 5 -1.84 -42.29 -19.70
N GLY A 6 -2.02 -42.55 -21.00
CA GLY A 6 -2.01 -43.93 -21.55
C GLY A 6 -3.15 -44.84 -21.07
N GLY A 7 -4.28 -44.27 -20.63
CA GLY A 7 -5.43 -45.03 -20.09
C GLY A 7 -5.50 -45.07 -18.56
N GLN A 8 -4.48 -44.57 -17.85
CA GLN A 8 -4.56 -44.36 -16.41
C GLN A 8 -5.53 -43.21 -16.06
N THR A 9 -6.17 -43.23 -14.88
CA THR A 9 -7.05 -42.12 -14.45
C THR A 9 -6.25 -40.82 -14.36
N PRO A 10 -6.55 -39.75 -15.10
CA PRO A 10 -5.65 -38.59 -15.17
C PRO A 10 -5.42 -37.92 -13.80
N LEU A 11 -4.22 -37.39 -13.54
CA LEU A 11 -3.86 -36.73 -12.27
C LEU A 11 -4.88 -35.66 -11.84
N ARG A 12 -5.38 -34.86 -12.80
CA ARG A 12 -6.42 -33.83 -12.58
C ARG A 12 -7.75 -34.36 -12.02
N ARG A 13 -8.01 -35.66 -12.16
CA ARG A 13 -9.19 -36.36 -11.63
C ARG A 13 -8.87 -37.11 -10.32
N ARG A 14 -7.61 -37.53 -10.12
CA ARG A 14 -7.18 -38.19 -8.88
C ARG A 14 -7.11 -37.23 -7.70
N LEU A 15 -6.61 -36.01 -7.93
CA LEU A 15 -6.48 -35.01 -6.87
C LEU A 15 -7.81 -34.29 -6.61
N PRO A 16 -8.20 -34.06 -5.34
CA PRO A 16 -9.41 -33.33 -5.01
C PRO A 16 -9.26 -31.86 -5.42
N ARG A 17 -10.38 -31.23 -5.83
CA ARG A 17 -10.42 -29.78 -6.05
C ARG A 17 -10.30 -29.08 -4.68
N ARG A 18 -9.27 -28.25 -4.51
CA ARG A 18 -9.01 -27.57 -3.23
C ARG A 18 -9.43 -26.11 -3.27
N GLY A 19 -10.29 -25.74 -2.32
CA GLY A 19 -10.64 -24.35 -2.01
C GLY A 19 -11.48 -23.66 -3.09
N PHE A 20 -11.49 -22.33 -3.04
CA PHE A 20 -12.16 -21.46 -3.99
C PHE A 20 -11.29 -20.22 -4.27
N LYS A 21 -11.50 -19.58 -5.42
CA LYS A 21 -10.85 -18.31 -5.74
C LYS A 21 -11.70 -17.15 -5.24
N ASN A 22 -11.22 -16.39 -4.27
CA ASN A 22 -11.92 -15.22 -3.75
C ASN A 22 -11.91 -14.05 -4.77
N PRO A 23 -13.06 -13.63 -5.32
CA PRO A 23 -13.11 -12.51 -6.28
C PRO A 23 -12.91 -11.13 -5.63
N PHE A 24 -13.11 -11.03 -4.31
CA PHE A 24 -12.96 -9.80 -3.53
C PHE A 24 -11.57 -9.69 -2.89
N SER A 25 -10.61 -10.54 -3.26
CA SER A 25 -9.25 -10.47 -2.75
C SER A 25 -8.59 -9.16 -3.19
N LEU A 26 -8.05 -8.41 -2.24
CA LEU A 26 -7.25 -7.23 -2.51
C LEU A 26 -5.79 -7.63 -2.67
N THR A 27 -5.19 -7.16 -3.76
CA THR A 27 -3.79 -7.45 -4.12
C THR A 27 -2.97 -6.17 -4.03
N PHE A 28 -2.14 -6.10 -3.00
CA PHE A 28 -1.23 -4.97 -2.78
C PHE A 28 0.14 -5.29 -3.34
N GLN A 29 0.77 -4.32 -3.99
CA GLN A 29 2.13 -4.47 -4.47
C GLN A 29 3.12 -4.38 -3.29
N PRO A 30 3.99 -5.38 -3.07
CA PRO A 30 5.00 -5.30 -2.03
C PRO A 30 6.08 -4.27 -2.38
N CYS A 31 6.43 -3.41 -1.42
CA CYS A 31 7.56 -2.47 -1.51
C CYS A 31 8.47 -2.64 -0.29
N GLY A 32 9.76 -2.91 -0.52
CA GLY A 32 10.75 -3.09 0.55
C GLY A 32 11.42 -1.78 0.95
N LEU A 33 11.68 -1.60 2.24
CA LEU A 33 12.36 -0.43 2.79
C LEU A 33 13.75 -0.18 2.17
N GLY A 34 14.56 -1.21 1.94
CA GLY A 34 15.87 -1.04 1.30
C GLY A 34 15.78 -0.49 -0.13
N LYS A 35 14.68 -0.76 -0.85
CA LYS A 35 14.48 -0.18 -2.19
C LYS A 35 14.20 1.33 -2.10
N ILE A 36 13.45 1.76 -1.09
CA ILE A 36 13.19 3.17 -0.82
C ILE A 36 14.50 3.86 -0.42
N ALA A 37 15.28 3.26 0.48
CA ALA A 37 16.59 3.78 0.90
C ALA A 37 17.54 3.99 -0.29
N LYS A 38 17.62 3.00 -1.20
CA LYS A 38 18.42 3.12 -2.43
C LYS A 38 17.99 4.28 -3.34
N LEU A 39 16.69 4.54 -3.44
CA LEU A 39 16.17 5.62 -4.28
C LEU A 39 16.42 7.01 -3.69
N ILE A 40 16.37 7.12 -2.36
CA ILE A 40 16.75 8.37 -1.67
C ILE A 40 18.25 8.60 -1.79
N ASN A 41 19.09 7.57 -1.59
CA ASN A 41 20.54 7.66 -1.80
C ASN A 41 20.90 8.07 -3.24
N ALA A 42 20.08 7.67 -4.23
CA ALA A 42 20.24 8.07 -5.63
C ALA A 42 19.69 9.47 -5.94
N GLY A 43 19.19 10.21 -4.94
CA GLY A 43 18.62 11.55 -5.09
C GLY A 43 17.32 11.61 -5.89
N LYS A 44 16.62 10.47 -6.04
CA LYS A 44 15.34 10.41 -6.77
C LYS A 44 14.13 10.69 -5.88
N ILE A 45 14.29 10.52 -4.57
CA ILE A 45 13.25 10.73 -3.57
C ILE A 45 13.84 11.63 -2.50
N ASP A 46 13.13 12.71 -2.18
CA ASP A 46 13.47 13.59 -1.08
C ASP A 46 12.89 13.02 0.22
N SER A 47 13.74 12.83 1.23
CA SER A 47 13.33 12.31 2.55
C SER A 47 12.52 13.31 3.37
N SER A 48 12.69 14.61 3.10
CA SER A 48 11.97 15.70 3.77
C SER A 48 10.50 15.80 3.34
N GLU A 49 10.17 15.31 2.14
CA GLU A 49 8.81 15.30 1.63
C GLU A 49 8.05 14.04 2.02
N LEU A 50 6.73 14.11 1.90
CA LEU A 50 5.88 12.96 2.12
C LEU A 50 6.01 11.96 0.96
N ILE A 51 6.49 10.76 1.28
CA ILE A 51 6.58 9.68 0.31
C ILE A 51 5.22 9.01 0.18
N THR A 52 4.48 9.41 -0.86
CA THR A 52 3.17 8.84 -1.20
C THR A 52 3.29 7.69 -2.21
N MET A 53 2.18 6.98 -2.42
CA MET A 53 2.13 5.93 -3.46
C MET A 53 2.37 6.47 -4.88
N LYS A 54 2.10 7.77 -5.13
CA LYS A 54 2.39 8.43 -6.40
C LYS A 54 3.91 8.58 -6.59
N THR A 55 4.60 9.14 -5.60
CA THR A 55 6.06 9.35 -5.68
C THR A 55 6.81 8.02 -5.83
N LEU A 56 6.39 6.97 -5.14
CA LEU A 56 6.94 5.63 -5.30
C LEU A 56 6.75 5.06 -6.72
N LYS A 57 5.63 5.39 -7.37
CA LYS A 57 5.38 4.96 -8.75
C LYS A 57 6.25 5.74 -9.74
N ASP A 58 6.28 7.05 -9.59
CA ASP A 58 6.98 7.95 -10.51
C ASP A 58 8.49 7.72 -10.47
N THR A 59 9.02 7.37 -9.29
CA THR A 59 10.44 7.02 -9.10
C THR A 59 10.81 5.60 -9.54
N GLY A 60 9.85 4.76 -9.91
CA GLY A 60 10.10 3.37 -10.31
C GLY A 60 10.40 2.42 -9.14
N ALA A 61 10.05 2.80 -7.90
CA ALA A 61 10.16 1.92 -6.73
C ALA A 61 9.29 0.65 -6.90
N ILE A 62 8.26 0.72 -7.73
CA ILE A 62 7.22 -0.28 -7.90
C ILE A 62 6.82 -0.38 -9.37
N GLY A 63 6.23 -1.52 -9.74
CA GLY A 63 5.87 -1.81 -11.13
C GLY A 63 4.76 -0.91 -11.69
N LYS A 64 4.61 -0.92 -13.02
CA LYS A 64 3.65 -0.06 -13.75
C LYS A 64 2.19 -0.27 -13.36
N GLN A 65 1.82 -1.49 -12.96
CA GLN A 65 0.44 -1.85 -12.62
C GLN A 65 0.28 -2.07 -11.12
N MET A 66 -0.45 -1.17 -10.46
CA MET A 66 -0.94 -1.33 -9.09
C MET A 66 -2.46 -1.39 -9.15
N LYS A 67 -3.03 -2.44 -8.58
CA LYS A 67 -4.48 -2.64 -8.56
C LYS A 67 -5.11 -1.98 -7.34
N ASP A 68 -4.73 -2.46 -6.15
CA ASP A 68 -5.40 -2.10 -4.90
C ASP A 68 -4.50 -1.30 -3.94
N GLY A 69 -3.25 -0.99 -4.34
CA GLY A 69 -2.33 -0.14 -3.59
C GLY A 69 -1.00 -0.82 -3.26
N ILE A 70 -0.35 -0.36 -2.18
CA ILE A 70 1.02 -0.76 -1.79
C ILE A 70 1.03 -1.34 -0.38
N ARG A 71 1.81 -2.41 -0.20
CA ARG A 71 2.17 -2.97 1.10
C ARG A 71 3.66 -2.76 1.38
N LEU A 72 3.95 -2.02 2.43
CA LEU A 72 5.31 -1.79 2.93
C LEU A 72 5.84 -3.03 3.66
N MET A 73 7.07 -3.43 3.35
CA MET A 73 7.73 -4.60 3.91
C MET A 73 9.10 -4.23 4.51
N GLY A 74 9.44 -4.83 5.65
CA GLY A 74 10.67 -4.52 6.39
C GLY A 74 11.97 -5.08 5.83
N ARG A 75 12.02 -5.48 4.55
CA ARG A 75 13.25 -5.98 3.92
C ARG A 75 14.19 -4.80 3.66
N GLY A 76 15.42 -4.86 4.18
CA GLY A 76 16.40 -3.77 4.09
C GLY A 76 16.09 -2.60 5.02
N ALA A 77 15.47 -2.87 6.19
CA ALA A 77 15.17 -1.86 7.21
C ALA A 77 16.43 -1.15 7.73
N GLU A 78 17.56 -1.85 7.80
CA GLU A 78 18.85 -1.35 8.29
C GLU A 78 19.46 -0.24 7.42
N GLU A 79 19.00 -0.11 6.17
CA GLU A 79 19.52 0.90 5.23
C GLU A 79 18.89 2.29 5.45
N ILE A 80 17.86 2.41 6.29
CA ILE A 80 17.19 3.68 6.58
C ILE A 80 17.97 4.43 7.66
N LYS A 81 18.51 5.59 7.29
CA LYS A 81 19.29 6.46 8.19
C LYS A 81 18.61 7.80 8.49
N TRP A 82 17.53 8.11 7.78
CA TRP A 82 16.84 9.39 7.87
C TRP A 82 15.42 9.19 8.38
N PRO A 83 14.81 10.22 9.02
CA PRO A 83 13.38 10.21 9.29
C PRO A 83 12.64 10.24 7.96
N ILE A 84 11.73 9.28 7.77
CA ILE A 84 10.93 9.16 6.53
C ILE A 84 9.45 9.17 6.90
N HIS A 85 8.67 9.96 6.19
CA HIS A 85 7.22 10.00 6.32
C HIS A 85 6.55 9.31 5.11
N LEU A 86 5.78 8.25 5.38
CA LEU A 86 5.18 7.39 4.34
C LEU A 86 3.65 7.36 4.42
N GLU A 87 3.00 7.54 3.26
CA GLU A 87 1.57 7.27 3.08
C GLU A 87 1.37 6.06 2.14
N VAL A 88 0.96 4.93 2.71
CA VAL A 88 0.82 3.64 2.01
C VAL A 88 -0.49 2.95 2.37
N SER A 89 -0.93 1.95 1.60
CA SER A 89 -2.20 1.25 1.89
C SER A 89 -2.09 0.28 3.07
N ARG A 90 -0.94 -0.39 3.21
CA ARG A 90 -0.66 -1.39 4.25
C ARG A 90 0.81 -1.36 4.63
N ALA A 91 1.11 -1.76 5.86
CA ALA A 91 2.48 -2.01 6.31
C ALA A 91 2.54 -3.30 7.15
N THR A 92 3.70 -3.97 7.15
CA THR A 92 3.99 -5.02 8.13
C THR A 92 4.42 -4.41 9.47
N ALA A 93 4.16 -5.10 10.58
CA ALA A 93 4.57 -4.63 11.91
C ALA A 93 6.07 -4.31 11.97
N ARG A 94 6.91 -5.22 11.44
CA ARG A 94 8.37 -5.00 11.31
C ARG A 94 8.74 -3.74 10.52
N ALA A 95 7.98 -3.40 9.48
CA ALA A 95 8.25 -2.21 8.67
C ALA A 95 7.87 -0.93 9.42
N LYS A 96 6.70 -0.92 10.10
CA LYS A 96 6.23 0.20 10.91
C LYS A 96 7.23 0.50 12.03
N ALA A 97 7.61 -0.52 12.79
CA ALA A 97 8.60 -0.39 13.87
C ALA A 97 9.96 0.12 13.39
N ALA A 98 10.45 -0.36 12.24
CA ALA A 98 11.71 0.11 11.67
C ALA A 98 11.68 1.60 11.26
N VAL A 99 10.57 2.06 10.69
CA VAL A 99 10.42 3.48 10.29
C VAL A 99 10.27 4.38 11.52
N GLU A 100 9.51 3.94 12.53
CA GLU A 100 9.35 4.65 13.81
C GLU A 100 10.68 4.73 14.58
N ALA A 101 11.49 3.66 14.57
CA ALA A 101 12.82 3.66 15.17
C ALA A 101 13.78 4.64 14.48
N ALA A 102 13.60 4.90 13.18
CA ALA A 102 14.34 5.92 12.44
C ALA A 102 13.79 7.35 12.63
N GLY A 103 12.78 7.54 13.50
CA GLY A 103 12.13 8.84 13.74
C GLY A 103 11.13 9.25 12.65
N GLY A 104 10.75 8.32 11.77
CA GLY A 104 9.76 8.53 10.72
C GLY A 104 8.33 8.23 11.16
N THR A 105 7.37 8.43 10.25
CA THR A 105 5.96 8.09 10.48
C THR A 105 5.38 7.30 9.31
N VAL A 106 4.53 6.32 9.61
CA VAL A 106 3.82 5.53 8.59
C VAL A 106 2.32 5.70 8.78
N ARG A 107 1.65 6.26 7.78
CA ARG A 107 0.21 6.43 7.75
C ARG A 107 -0.42 5.44 6.77
N LEU A 108 -1.40 4.69 7.24
CA LEU A 108 -2.14 3.74 6.43
C LEU A 108 -3.38 4.41 5.83
N VAL A 109 -3.42 4.51 4.50
CA VAL A 109 -4.40 5.33 3.80
C VAL A 109 -5.30 4.48 2.91
N TYR A 110 -6.61 4.75 2.95
CA TYR A 110 -7.58 4.13 2.05
C TYR A 110 -7.76 4.90 0.73
N TYR A 111 -7.66 4.18 -0.38
CA TYR A 111 -8.13 4.62 -1.69
C TYR A 111 -8.99 3.52 -2.33
N ASN A 112 -10.14 3.90 -2.89
CA ASN A 112 -10.86 3.04 -3.82
C ASN A 112 -10.16 3.03 -5.19
N LYS A 113 -10.56 2.15 -6.12
CA LYS A 113 -9.92 2.05 -7.44
C LYS A 113 -9.93 3.37 -8.22
N LEU A 114 -11.02 4.13 -8.14
CA LEU A 114 -11.15 5.42 -8.82
C LEU A 114 -10.25 6.49 -8.21
N GLY A 115 -10.27 6.64 -6.88
CA GLY A 115 -9.44 7.59 -6.14
C GLY A 115 -7.96 7.24 -6.23
N PHE A 116 -7.60 5.96 -6.26
CA PHE A 116 -6.23 5.53 -6.48
C PHE A 116 -5.76 5.90 -7.89
N ARG A 117 -6.62 5.76 -8.91
CA ARG A 117 -6.32 6.26 -10.26
C ARG A 117 -6.16 7.78 -10.27
N ALA A 118 -7.00 8.52 -9.56
CA ALA A 118 -6.91 9.97 -9.44
C ALA A 118 -5.61 10.42 -8.75
N LEU A 119 -5.16 9.67 -7.73
CA LEU A 119 -3.87 9.91 -7.09
C LEU A 119 -2.71 9.73 -8.07
N LEU A 120 -2.70 8.61 -8.79
CA LEU A 120 -1.58 8.24 -9.66
C LEU A 120 -1.53 9.00 -10.99
N LYS A 121 -2.67 9.47 -11.49
CA LYS A 121 -2.84 10.07 -12.81
C LYS A 121 -3.91 11.18 -12.80
N PRO A 122 -3.68 12.30 -12.10
CA PRO A 122 -4.61 13.43 -12.11
C PRO A 122 -4.81 14.01 -13.51
N GLU A 123 -3.75 14.05 -14.33
CA GLU A 123 -3.75 14.59 -15.69
C GLU A 123 -4.72 13.86 -16.64
N TRP A 124 -5.00 12.59 -16.34
CA TRP A 124 -5.95 11.80 -17.11
C TRP A 124 -7.39 12.31 -16.93
N PHE A 125 -7.74 12.84 -15.75
CA PHE A 125 -9.07 13.39 -15.47
C PHE A 125 -9.24 14.73 -16.19
N GLU A 126 -8.23 15.59 -16.11
CA GLU A 126 -8.18 16.88 -16.83
C GLU A 126 -8.32 16.67 -18.35
N LYS A 127 -7.54 15.76 -18.94
CA LYS A 127 -7.63 15.41 -20.37
C LYS A 127 -9.01 14.88 -20.79
N LYS A 128 -9.76 14.29 -19.86
CA LYS A 128 -11.12 13.78 -20.11
C LYS A 128 -12.20 14.83 -19.83
N GLY A 129 -11.84 16.07 -19.50
CA GLY A 129 -12.79 17.12 -19.12
C GLY A 129 -13.53 16.80 -17.82
N ARG A 130 -12.94 15.98 -16.95
CA ARG A 130 -13.56 15.55 -15.68
C ARG A 130 -12.83 16.20 -14.51
N LEU A 131 -13.60 16.59 -13.50
CA LEU A 131 -13.06 17.07 -12.23
C LEU A 131 -12.38 15.92 -11.46
N LEU A 132 -11.40 16.28 -10.64
CA LEU A 132 -10.78 15.34 -9.71
C LEU A 132 -11.82 14.87 -8.67
N PRO A 133 -12.06 13.56 -8.53
CA PRO A 133 -13.02 13.05 -7.56
C PRO A 133 -12.50 13.27 -6.14
N LYS A 134 -13.43 13.53 -5.21
CA LYS A 134 -13.13 13.48 -3.78
C LYS A 134 -12.80 12.04 -3.37
N ALA A 135 -11.89 11.88 -2.41
CA ALA A 135 -11.56 10.56 -1.90
C ALA A 135 -12.73 9.92 -1.16
N ALA A 136 -12.98 8.65 -1.45
CA ALA A 136 -14.09 7.91 -0.86
C ALA A 136 -13.75 7.45 0.57
N ARG A 137 -14.79 7.40 1.43
CA ARG A 137 -14.67 6.80 2.76
C ARG A 137 -14.45 5.28 2.64
N PRO A 138 -13.72 4.65 3.58
CA PRO A 138 -13.54 3.21 3.57
C PRO A 138 -14.87 2.49 3.84
N PRO A 139 -15.13 1.35 3.17
CA PRO A 139 -16.26 0.50 3.53
C PRO A 139 -16.04 -0.09 4.93
N PRO A 140 -17.11 -0.43 5.67
CA PRO A 140 -17.01 -0.88 7.07
C PRO A 140 -15.96 -1.98 7.29
N LYS A 141 -15.90 -2.99 6.41
CA LYS A 141 -14.93 -4.10 6.49
C LYS A 141 -13.45 -3.69 6.37
N GLN A 142 -13.18 -2.49 5.87
CA GLN A 142 -11.82 -1.95 5.70
C GLN A 142 -11.52 -0.81 6.67
N ARG A 143 -12.53 -0.27 7.36
CA ARG A 143 -12.38 0.89 8.25
C ARG A 143 -11.32 0.64 9.32
N ASP A 144 -11.39 -0.50 10.00
CA ASP A 144 -10.46 -0.86 11.10
C ASP A 144 -9.04 -1.19 10.64
N LYS A 145 -8.78 -1.12 9.34
CA LYS A 145 -7.52 -1.55 8.76
C LYS A 145 -6.67 -0.40 8.23
N VAL A 146 -7.22 0.79 8.18
CA VAL A 146 -6.62 2.01 7.63
C VAL A 146 -6.76 3.11 8.66
N ASP A 147 -5.81 4.03 8.72
CA ASP A 147 -5.80 5.12 9.70
C ASP A 147 -6.58 6.33 9.18
N SER A 148 -6.50 6.60 7.88
CA SER A 148 -7.10 7.79 7.27
C SER A 148 -7.65 7.56 5.87
N ILE A 149 -8.43 8.55 5.42
CA ILE A 149 -8.89 8.64 4.04
C ILE A 149 -7.78 9.28 3.19
N GLY A 150 -7.64 8.82 1.94
CA GLY A 150 -6.74 9.41 0.98
C GLY A 150 -7.00 10.89 0.72
N ARG A 151 -5.94 11.66 0.49
CA ARG A 151 -6.05 13.04 0.03
C ARG A 151 -5.69 13.12 -1.45
N LEU A 152 -6.39 14.00 -2.16
CA LEU A 152 -6.25 14.25 -3.60
C LEU A 152 -6.25 15.77 -3.81
N PRO A 153 -5.29 16.36 -4.55
CA PRO A 153 -4.11 15.71 -5.17
C PRO A 153 -3.11 15.17 -4.13
N ALA A 154 -2.07 14.47 -4.60
CA ALA A 154 -1.08 13.85 -3.71
C ALA A 154 -0.46 14.90 -2.75
N PRO A 155 -0.54 14.70 -1.42
CA PRO A 155 0.03 15.65 -0.48
C PRO A 155 1.57 15.64 -0.53
N THR A 156 2.18 16.82 -0.51
CA THR A 156 3.65 16.97 -0.52
C THR A 156 4.23 17.04 0.89
N LYS A 157 3.52 17.67 1.83
CA LYS A 157 4.00 17.87 3.21
C LYS A 157 3.48 16.76 4.13
N PRO A 158 4.35 16.18 4.98
CA PRO A 158 3.89 15.28 6.03
C PRO A 158 3.12 16.09 7.07
N LEU A 159 1.87 15.68 7.32
CA LEU A 159 1.05 16.28 8.35
C LEU A 159 1.01 15.35 9.58
N PRO A 160 1.01 15.92 10.80
CA PRO A 160 0.80 15.13 11.99
C PRO A 160 -0.59 14.49 11.97
N PHE A 161 -0.73 13.37 12.66
CA PHE A 161 -2.03 12.74 12.90
C PHE A 161 -2.92 13.70 13.69
N THR A 162 -4.20 13.75 13.34
CA THR A 162 -5.17 14.47 14.18
C THR A 162 -5.42 13.68 15.47
N PRO A 163 -5.86 14.33 16.56
CA PRO A 163 -6.16 13.64 17.82
C PRO A 163 -7.14 12.46 17.63
N GLU A 164 -8.15 12.65 16.79
CA GLU A 164 -9.12 11.60 16.43
C GLU A 164 -8.45 10.40 15.73
N GLU A 165 -7.49 10.65 14.84
CA GLU A 165 -6.74 9.60 14.16
C GLU A 165 -5.83 8.86 15.14
N LEU A 166 -5.21 9.55 16.09
CA LEU A 166 -4.38 8.93 17.13
C LEU A 166 -5.21 8.02 18.04
N GLU A 167 -6.39 8.46 18.49
CA GLU A 167 -7.32 7.63 19.25
C GLU A 167 -7.73 6.37 18.47
N PHE A 168 -8.02 6.55 17.18
CA PHE A 168 -8.42 5.44 16.32
C PHE A 168 -7.28 4.43 16.13
N VAL A 169 -6.06 4.91 15.89
CA VAL A 169 -4.86 4.08 15.77
C VAL A 169 -4.61 3.31 17.06
N ALA A 170 -4.71 3.97 18.22
CA ALA A 170 -4.55 3.35 19.53
C ALA A 170 -5.59 2.24 19.77
N LYS A 171 -6.88 2.52 19.50
CA LYS A 171 -7.97 1.54 19.61
C LYS A 171 -7.74 0.32 18.70
N ARG A 172 -7.32 0.56 17.46
CA ARG A 172 -7.03 -0.51 16.50
C ARG A 172 -5.84 -1.37 16.94
N ASP A 173 -4.75 -0.74 17.34
CA ASP A 173 -3.53 -1.46 17.69
C ASP A 173 -3.75 -2.26 18.99
N ALA A 174 -4.54 -1.75 19.95
CA ALA A 174 -4.99 -2.51 21.13
C ALA A 174 -5.85 -3.75 20.78
N ALA A 175 -6.76 -3.63 19.81
CA ALA A 175 -7.60 -4.73 19.36
C ALA A 175 -6.84 -5.86 18.63
N ARG A 176 -5.58 -5.62 18.23
CA ARG A 176 -4.71 -6.64 17.58
C ARG A 176 -3.80 -7.38 18.53
N VAL A 177 -3.57 -6.87 19.75
CA VAL A 177 -2.71 -7.51 20.77
C VAL A 177 -3.48 -8.54 21.59
N THR A 178 -4.81 -8.47 21.57
CA THR A 178 -5.72 -9.29 22.39
C THR A 178 -6.23 -10.57 21.70
N VAL A 179 -5.75 -10.88 20.48
CA VAL A 179 -6.10 -12.07 19.68
C VAL A 179 -4.83 -12.77 19.24
#